data_AF-A0A961NJA1-F1
#
_entry.id   AF-A0A961NJA1-F1
#
_cell.length_a   1.000
_cell.length_b   1.000
_cell.length_c   1.000
_cell.angle_alpha   90.00
_cell.angle_beta   90.00
_cell.angle_gamma   90.00
#
_symmetry.space_group_name_H-M   'P 1'
#
loop_
_entity.id
_entity.type
_entity.pdbx_description
1 polymer ?
#
loop_
_entity_poly.entity_id
_entity_poly.type
_entity_poly.pdbx_seq_one_letter_code
_entity_poly.pdbx_strand_id
1 'polypeptide(L)'
;MKSNKSSFWNNESQTNSMLDRVIKFALRRRVGVLLFAAALLMAGTWRTLNTPIDVFPDLDRPTVTVLVEAHNMAPVEVESLITIPIEGALLGSPGIENVRSSSNRGFAKIQAEFDWDMDIYKCRQIVNERLNSLSGRLPGEIQPELAPISSIMGEIMLIGLTPIYDESETNVEQKEAALMELQSFARWEIERRILSIPGVSRVTVIGGMPKQYQMMLKPDAFSGHDLSIQSIYQSLDDIGHNTGGGFSIQNNQEIMIRNIGAVYDPSELDQATVGYRAGVPLKFREIGAARIGTGIRRGDA
;
A
#
# COMPACT_ATOMS: atom_id res chain seq x y z
N MET A 1 28.66 -73.56 -53.53
CA MET A 1 28.29 -72.56 -52.51
C MET A 1 29.14 -71.30 -52.69
N LYS A 2 28.60 -70.28 -53.35
CA LYS A 2 29.09 -68.89 -53.27
C LYS A 2 27.85 -68.01 -53.14
N SER A 3 27.62 -67.53 -51.92
CA SER A 3 26.51 -66.63 -51.59
C SER A 3 26.96 -65.19 -51.85
N ASN A 4 26.20 -64.52 -52.70
CA ASN A 4 26.39 -63.16 -53.17
C ASN A 4 26.00 -62.17 -52.06
N LYS A 5 26.91 -61.27 -51.66
CA LYS A 5 26.63 -60.10 -50.80
C LYS A 5 27.12 -58.86 -51.54
N SER A 6 26.20 -58.03 -52.01
CA SER A 6 26.30 -56.55 -52.04
C SER A 6 25.32 -55.95 -53.05
N SER A 7 24.10 -55.65 -52.60
CA SER A 7 23.16 -54.84 -53.40
C SER A 7 22.08 -54.26 -52.48
N PHE A 8 22.48 -53.40 -51.53
CA PHE A 8 21.50 -52.78 -50.62
C PHE A 8 21.81 -51.31 -50.26
N TRP A 9 22.80 -50.68 -50.92
CA TRP A 9 23.21 -49.30 -50.60
C TRP A 9 23.37 -48.39 -51.82
N ASN A 10 22.54 -48.58 -52.85
CA ASN A 10 22.36 -47.57 -53.89
C ASN A 10 20.90 -47.15 -53.88
N ASN A 11 20.54 -46.29 -52.92
CA ASN A 11 19.36 -45.46 -53.08
C ASN A 11 19.84 -44.02 -53.00
N GLU A 12 19.92 -43.39 -54.17
CA GLU A 12 20.19 -41.97 -54.38
C GLU A 12 19.26 -41.17 -53.48
N SER A 13 19.80 -40.71 -52.36
CA SER A 13 19.20 -39.63 -51.63
C SER A 13 19.38 -38.40 -52.52
N GLN A 14 18.32 -38.06 -53.26
CA GLN A 14 18.11 -36.72 -53.80
C GLN A 14 18.21 -35.74 -52.63
N THR A 15 19.42 -35.35 -52.27
CA THR A 15 19.68 -34.51 -51.12
C THR A 15 19.83 -33.08 -51.62
N ASN A 16 18.66 -32.46 -51.84
CA ASN A 16 18.43 -31.03 -51.70
C ASN A 16 19.53 -30.12 -52.29
N SER A 17 19.42 -29.81 -53.59
CA SER A 17 20.24 -28.80 -54.28
C SER A 17 20.36 -27.46 -53.53
N MET A 18 19.42 -27.11 -52.64
CA MET A 18 19.45 -25.93 -51.79
C MET A 18 20.43 -26.07 -50.61
N LEU A 19 20.37 -27.18 -49.86
CA LEU A 19 21.26 -27.44 -48.71
C LEU A 19 22.71 -27.54 -49.18
N ASP A 20 22.95 -28.25 -50.28
CA ASP A 20 24.29 -28.39 -50.85
C ASP A 20 24.84 -27.04 -51.36
N ARG A 21 23.97 -26.15 -51.87
CA ARG A 21 24.34 -24.75 -52.20
C ARG A 21 24.67 -23.92 -50.96
N VAL A 22 23.91 -24.03 -49.87
CA VAL A 22 24.16 -23.31 -48.62
C VAL A 22 25.46 -23.78 -47.98
N ILE A 23 25.73 -25.09 -47.98
CA ILE A 23 26.97 -25.67 -47.46
C ILE A 23 28.16 -25.23 -48.33
N LYS A 24 28.06 -25.32 -49.66
CA LYS A 24 29.10 -24.83 -50.58
C LYS A 24 29.35 -23.33 -50.44
N PHE A 25 28.30 -22.53 -50.21
CA PHE A 25 28.42 -21.09 -49.94
C PHE A 25 29.14 -20.82 -48.61
N ALA A 26 28.77 -21.53 -47.56
CA ALA A 26 29.40 -21.42 -46.25
C ALA A 26 30.89 -21.81 -46.28
N LEU A 27 31.23 -22.90 -46.99
CA LEU A 27 32.61 -23.34 -47.18
C LEU A 27 33.43 -22.36 -48.03
N ARG A 28 32.84 -21.81 -49.10
CA ARG A 28 33.50 -20.82 -49.97
C ARG A 28 33.75 -19.49 -49.25
N ARG A 29 32.85 -19.07 -48.35
CA ARG A 29 32.96 -17.84 -47.55
C ARG A 29 33.28 -18.13 -46.07
N ARG A 30 34.16 -19.09 -45.79
CA ARG A 30 34.50 -19.53 -44.41
C ARG A 30 34.81 -18.41 -43.43
N VAL A 31 35.53 -17.37 -43.86
CA VAL A 31 35.88 -16.21 -43.00
C VAL A 31 34.64 -15.40 -42.65
N GLY A 32 33.73 -15.20 -43.62
CA GLY A 32 32.47 -14.49 -43.38
C GLY A 32 31.55 -15.26 -42.42
N VAL A 33 31.49 -16.59 -42.55
CA VAL A 33 30.73 -17.44 -41.63
C VAL A 33 31.31 -17.40 -40.21
N LEU A 34 32.65 -17.46 -40.07
CA LEU A 34 33.29 -17.35 -38.75
C LEU A 34 33.09 -15.99 -38.11
N LEU A 35 33.19 -14.89 -38.87
CA LEU A 35 32.90 -13.54 -38.36
C LEU A 35 31.44 -13.39 -37.95
N PHE A 36 30.51 -13.95 -38.73
CA PHE A 36 29.09 -13.95 -38.40
C PHE A 36 28.78 -14.77 -37.15
N ALA A 37 29.38 -15.95 -37.01
CA ALA A 37 29.27 -16.78 -35.81
C ALA A 37 29.85 -16.07 -34.58
N ALA A 38 31.01 -15.42 -34.72
CA ALA A 38 31.60 -14.62 -33.64
C ALA A 38 30.71 -13.43 -33.25
N ALA A 39 30.12 -12.73 -34.23
CA ALA A 39 29.17 -11.65 -33.99
C ALA A 39 27.92 -12.15 -33.25
N LEU A 40 27.37 -13.31 -33.64
CA LEU A 40 26.25 -13.95 -32.94
C LEU A 40 26.62 -14.38 -31.52
N LEU A 41 27.81 -14.92 -31.30
CA LEU A 41 28.28 -15.29 -29.96
C LEU A 41 28.44 -14.06 -29.07
N MET A 42 29.01 -12.97 -29.59
CA MET A 42 29.14 -11.71 -28.86
C MET A 42 27.76 -11.12 -28.52
N ALA A 43 26.86 -11.06 -29.50
CA ALA A 43 25.49 -10.57 -29.30
C ALA A 43 24.70 -11.45 -28.32
N GLY A 44 24.81 -12.77 -28.43
CA GLY A 44 24.18 -13.73 -27.54
C GLY A 44 24.72 -13.60 -26.12
N THR A 45 26.03 -13.52 -25.94
CA THR A 45 26.68 -13.32 -24.63
C THR A 45 26.22 -12.01 -24.01
N TRP A 46 26.21 -10.92 -24.78
CA TRP A 46 25.73 -9.63 -24.30
C TRP A 46 24.26 -9.68 -23.87
N ARG A 47 23.39 -10.36 -24.63
CA ARG A 47 21.99 -10.55 -24.25
C ARG A 47 21.84 -11.38 -22.99
N THR A 48 22.55 -12.51 -22.87
CA THR A 48 22.48 -13.38 -21.71
C THR A 48 22.94 -12.67 -20.44
N LEU A 49 24.02 -11.86 -20.52
CA LEU A 49 24.51 -11.10 -19.37
C LEU A 49 23.57 -9.96 -18.94
N ASN A 50 22.74 -9.45 -19.85
CA ASN A 50 21.82 -8.34 -19.59
C ASN A 50 20.37 -8.78 -19.36
N THR A 51 20.07 -10.09 -19.41
CA THR A 51 18.71 -10.59 -19.20
C THR A 51 18.42 -10.66 -17.71
N PRO A 52 17.31 -10.05 -17.22
CA PRO A 52 16.92 -10.14 -15.82
C PRO A 52 16.64 -11.60 -15.45
N ILE A 53 17.09 -11.99 -14.26
CA ILE A 53 16.89 -13.34 -13.72
C ILE A 53 15.87 -13.22 -12.61
N ASP A 54 14.84 -14.07 -12.66
CA ASP A 54 13.88 -14.25 -11.58
C ASP A 54 13.88 -15.73 -11.15
N VAL A 55 13.60 -15.97 -9.87
CA VAL A 55 13.53 -17.32 -9.28
C VAL A 55 12.23 -18.01 -9.70
N PHE A 56 11.15 -17.24 -9.85
CA PHE A 56 9.83 -17.76 -10.20
C PHE A 56 9.29 -17.09 -11.47
N PRO A 57 8.51 -17.81 -12.30
CA PRO A 57 7.72 -17.16 -13.33
C PRO A 57 6.64 -16.29 -12.68
N ASP A 58 6.23 -15.23 -13.38
CA ASP A 58 5.08 -14.43 -12.97
C ASP A 58 3.80 -15.31 -13.01
N LEU A 59 3.21 -15.53 -11.84
CA LEU A 59 1.98 -16.30 -11.65
C LEU A 59 0.80 -15.41 -11.25
N ASP A 60 0.91 -14.10 -11.44
CA ASP A 60 -0.12 -13.17 -11.02
C ASP A 60 -1.17 -12.96 -12.11
N ARG A 61 -2.39 -13.43 -11.83
CA ARG A 61 -3.56 -12.93 -12.55
C ARG A 61 -3.74 -11.44 -12.22
N PRO A 62 -4.03 -10.57 -13.21
CA PRO A 62 -4.27 -9.16 -12.96
C PRO A 62 -5.41 -8.98 -11.94
N THR A 63 -5.06 -8.58 -10.73
CA THR A 63 -6.01 -8.49 -9.62
C THR A 63 -6.02 -7.07 -9.07
N VAL A 64 -7.20 -6.45 -9.08
CA VAL A 64 -7.40 -5.13 -8.51
C VAL A 64 -8.10 -5.29 -7.16
N THR A 65 -7.43 -4.84 -6.10
CA THR A 65 -8.00 -4.84 -4.75
C THR A 65 -8.53 -3.46 -4.43
N VAL A 66 -9.79 -3.39 -3.99
CA VAL A 66 -10.46 -2.22 -3.44
C VAL A 66 -10.52 -2.38 -1.93
N LEU A 67 -10.06 -1.36 -1.22
CA LEU A 67 -10.08 -1.26 0.23
C LEU A 67 -11.09 -0.19 0.62
N VAL A 68 -11.91 -0.47 1.62
CA VAL A 68 -12.90 0.49 2.11
C VAL A 68 -12.84 0.54 3.63
N GLU A 69 -12.60 1.74 4.16
CA GLU A 69 -12.67 2.00 5.58
C GLU A 69 -14.10 2.42 5.96
N ALA A 70 -14.72 1.61 6.80
CA ALA A 70 -16.11 1.74 7.22
C ALA A 70 -16.23 2.10 8.70
N HIS A 71 -15.20 2.78 9.23
CA HIS A 71 -15.14 3.27 10.61
C HIS A 71 -15.42 2.15 11.65
N ASN A 72 -16.49 2.27 12.43
CA ASN A 72 -16.87 1.32 13.48
C ASN A 72 -18.09 0.46 13.14
N MET A 73 -18.49 0.38 11.85
CA MET A 73 -19.61 -0.44 11.42
C MET A 73 -19.42 -1.93 11.76
N ALA A 74 -20.52 -2.61 12.09
CA ALA A 74 -20.50 -4.05 12.30
C ALA A 74 -20.25 -4.78 10.96
N PRO A 75 -19.63 -5.98 10.95
CA PRO A 75 -19.33 -6.71 9.72
C PRO A 75 -20.55 -6.91 8.79
N VAL A 76 -21.73 -7.15 9.36
CA VAL A 76 -22.99 -7.32 8.61
C VAL A 76 -23.46 -6.02 7.97
N GLU A 77 -23.26 -4.88 8.63
CA GLU A 77 -23.57 -3.56 8.07
C GLU A 77 -22.58 -3.21 6.96
N VAL A 78 -21.28 -3.49 7.16
CA VAL A 78 -20.24 -3.33 6.13
C VAL A 78 -20.59 -4.17 4.90
N GLU A 79 -20.97 -5.43 5.09
CA GLU A 79 -21.36 -6.31 3.99
C GLU A 79 -22.55 -5.76 3.21
N SER A 80 -23.65 -5.46 3.91
CA SER A 80 -24.91 -5.04 3.30
C SER A 80 -24.87 -3.65 2.66
N LEU A 81 -24.19 -2.68 3.29
CA LEU A 81 -24.19 -1.28 2.87
C LEU A 81 -23.02 -0.92 1.95
N ILE A 82 -21.92 -1.67 1.98
CA ILE A 82 -20.68 -1.33 1.26
C ILE A 82 -20.27 -2.44 0.31
N THR A 83 -20.02 -3.65 0.83
CA THR A 83 -19.44 -4.74 0.06
C THR A 83 -20.36 -5.19 -1.07
N ILE A 84 -21.62 -5.51 -0.78
CA ILE A 84 -22.60 -5.97 -1.78
C ILE A 84 -22.81 -4.93 -2.91
N PRO A 85 -23.02 -3.62 -2.63
CA PRO A 85 -23.12 -2.61 -3.68
C PRO A 85 -21.87 -2.52 -4.56
N ILE A 86 -20.67 -2.62 -3.98
CA ILE A 86 -19.40 -2.56 -4.72
C ILE A 86 -19.24 -3.80 -5.60
N GLU A 87 -19.45 -5.00 -5.05
CA GLU A 87 -19.43 -6.24 -5.83
C GLU A 87 -20.40 -6.19 -7.00
N GLY A 88 -21.65 -5.75 -6.75
CA GLY A 88 -22.67 -5.64 -7.78
C GLY A 88 -22.28 -4.69 -8.92
N ALA A 89 -21.56 -3.61 -8.63
CA ALA A 89 -21.04 -2.71 -9.68
C ALA A 89 -19.87 -3.33 -10.45
N LEU A 90 -19.05 -4.15 -9.80
CA LEU A 90 -17.92 -4.82 -10.42
C LEU A 90 -18.36 -6.00 -11.29
N LEU A 91 -19.35 -6.79 -10.86
CA LEU A 91 -19.86 -8.02 -11.52
C LEU A 91 -20.44 -7.84 -12.93
N GLY A 92 -20.43 -6.63 -13.51
CA GLY A 92 -20.78 -6.36 -14.91
C GLY A 92 -19.65 -5.73 -15.72
N SER A 93 -18.42 -5.74 -15.20
CA SER A 93 -17.29 -5.07 -15.85
C SER A 93 -16.58 -5.99 -16.84
N PRO A 94 -16.13 -5.46 -18.00
CA PRO A 94 -15.44 -6.27 -19.00
C PRO A 94 -14.19 -6.95 -18.44
N GLY A 95 -14.13 -8.27 -18.65
CA GLY A 95 -12.97 -9.11 -18.35
C GLY A 95 -12.68 -9.37 -16.87
N ILE A 96 -13.61 -9.04 -15.96
CA ILE A 96 -13.61 -9.60 -14.60
C ILE A 96 -14.08 -11.05 -14.69
N GLU A 97 -13.27 -11.99 -14.21
CA GLU A 97 -13.63 -13.41 -14.11
C GLU A 97 -14.28 -13.73 -12.77
N ASN A 98 -13.75 -13.12 -11.69
CA ASN A 98 -14.13 -13.47 -10.34
C ASN A 98 -14.01 -12.25 -9.41
N VAL A 99 -14.94 -12.14 -8.46
CA VAL A 99 -14.91 -11.11 -7.42
C VAL A 99 -14.98 -11.82 -6.08
N ARG A 100 -13.98 -11.59 -5.24
CA ARG A 100 -13.94 -12.08 -3.87
C ARG A 100 -14.01 -10.90 -2.92
N SER A 101 -14.66 -11.06 -1.79
CA SER A 101 -14.63 -10.04 -0.75
C SER A 101 -14.49 -10.64 0.64
N SER A 102 -14.07 -9.79 1.58
CA SER A 102 -14.14 -10.05 3.00
C SER A 102 -14.57 -8.78 3.72
N SER A 103 -15.58 -8.90 4.57
CA SER A 103 -16.10 -7.81 5.40
C SER A 103 -15.74 -8.07 6.86
N ASN A 104 -14.93 -7.20 7.43
CA ASN A 104 -14.53 -7.22 8.83
C ASN A 104 -15.10 -5.99 9.54
N ARG A 105 -14.96 -5.93 10.87
CA ARG A 105 -15.42 -4.78 11.66
C ARG A 105 -14.73 -3.51 11.15
N GLY A 106 -15.52 -2.56 10.64
CA GLY A 106 -15.01 -1.28 10.16
C GLY A 106 -14.21 -1.31 8.86
N PHE A 107 -14.17 -2.43 8.14
CA PHE A 107 -13.28 -2.59 6.99
C PHE A 107 -13.81 -3.60 5.97
N ALA A 108 -13.78 -3.25 4.70
CA ALA A 108 -14.05 -4.18 3.59
C ALA A 108 -12.85 -4.27 2.66
N LYS A 109 -12.59 -5.49 2.19
CA LYS A 109 -11.62 -5.77 1.13
C LYS A 109 -12.34 -6.50 0.01
N ILE A 110 -12.32 -5.94 -1.20
CA ILE A 110 -12.91 -6.53 -2.40
C ILE A 110 -11.79 -6.73 -3.42
N GLN A 111 -11.69 -7.92 -4.00
CA GLN A 111 -10.68 -8.32 -4.97
C GLN A 111 -11.37 -8.70 -6.27
N ALA A 112 -11.13 -7.93 -7.33
CA ALA A 112 -11.56 -8.23 -8.68
C ALA A 112 -10.41 -8.89 -9.44
N GLU A 113 -10.56 -10.17 -9.77
CA GLU A 113 -9.65 -10.95 -10.59
C GLU A 113 -10.07 -10.82 -12.07
N PHE A 114 -9.14 -10.42 -12.92
CA PHE A 114 -9.36 -10.26 -14.35
C PHE A 114 -8.71 -11.39 -15.16
N ASP A 115 -9.05 -11.46 -16.45
CA ASP A 115 -8.41 -12.34 -17.44
C ASP A 115 -6.88 -12.11 -17.52
N TRP A 116 -6.14 -13.18 -17.82
CA TRP A 116 -4.67 -13.23 -17.86
C TRP A 116 -4.05 -12.24 -18.84
N ASP A 117 -4.69 -12.02 -19.98
CA ASP A 117 -4.13 -11.21 -21.07
C ASP A 117 -4.39 -9.70 -20.90
N MET A 118 -4.98 -9.29 -19.78
CA MET A 118 -5.31 -7.89 -19.54
C MET A 118 -4.23 -7.12 -18.80
N ASP A 119 -3.98 -5.91 -19.29
CA ASP A 119 -3.09 -4.96 -18.65
C ASP A 119 -3.67 -4.47 -17.31
N ILE A 120 -2.89 -4.58 -16.23
CA ILE A 120 -3.31 -4.22 -14.87
C ILE A 120 -3.74 -2.75 -14.74
N TYR A 121 -3.14 -1.83 -15.49
CA TYR A 121 -3.53 -0.42 -15.46
C TYR A 121 -4.89 -0.20 -16.11
N LYS A 122 -5.19 -0.92 -17.20
CA LYS A 122 -6.53 -0.94 -17.79
C LYS A 122 -7.56 -1.54 -16.84
N CYS A 123 -7.22 -2.63 -16.16
CA CYS A 123 -8.08 -3.21 -15.12
C CYS A 123 -8.40 -2.19 -14.02
N ARG A 124 -7.39 -1.47 -13.51
CA ARG A 124 -7.58 -0.40 -12.51
C ARG A 124 -8.46 0.73 -13.01
N GLN A 125 -8.31 1.13 -14.27
CA GLN A 125 -9.18 2.14 -14.87
C GLN A 125 -10.63 1.69 -14.88
N ILE A 126 -10.91 0.45 -15.31
CA ILE A 126 -12.26 -0.13 -15.32
C ILE A 126 -12.85 -0.13 -13.90
N VAL A 127 -12.09 -0.59 -12.89
CA VAL A 127 -12.56 -0.58 -11.50
C VAL A 127 -12.84 0.84 -11.03
N ASN A 128 -11.95 1.81 -11.29
CA ASN A 128 -12.17 3.20 -10.90
C ASN A 128 -13.41 3.81 -11.55
N GLU A 129 -13.67 3.53 -12.83
CA GLU A 129 -14.88 3.98 -13.51
C GLU A 129 -16.15 3.44 -12.83
N ARG A 130 -16.12 2.17 -12.38
CA ARG A 130 -17.24 1.58 -11.63
C ARG A 130 -17.39 2.15 -10.23
N LEU A 131 -16.29 2.33 -9.49
CA LEU A 131 -16.32 2.91 -8.15
C LEU A 131 -16.85 4.35 -8.19
N ASN A 132 -16.43 5.14 -9.17
CA ASN A 132 -16.91 6.51 -9.36
C ASN A 132 -18.41 6.54 -9.69
N SER A 133 -18.96 5.51 -10.34
CA SER A 133 -20.41 5.42 -10.57
C SER A 133 -21.23 5.11 -9.31
N LEU A 134 -20.57 4.65 -8.23
CA LEU A 134 -21.18 4.39 -6.92
C LEU A 134 -21.06 5.57 -5.95
N SER A 135 -20.33 6.63 -6.32
CA SER A 135 -20.24 7.88 -5.55
C SER A 135 -21.63 8.46 -5.32
N GLY A 136 -22.16 8.31 -4.10
CA GLY A 136 -23.53 8.71 -3.71
C GLY A 136 -24.48 7.56 -3.34
N ARG A 137 -24.10 6.30 -3.57
CA ARG A 137 -24.84 5.11 -3.08
C ARG A 137 -24.28 4.55 -1.78
N LEU A 138 -23.02 4.85 -1.48
CA LEU A 138 -22.38 4.46 -0.23
C LEU A 138 -22.81 5.43 0.90
N PRO A 139 -23.02 4.93 2.12
CA PRO A 139 -23.43 5.77 3.24
C PRO A 139 -22.29 6.69 3.71
N GLY A 140 -22.63 7.94 4.05
CA GLY A 140 -21.68 8.91 4.59
C GLY A 140 -20.57 9.31 3.61
N GLU A 141 -19.42 9.70 4.15
CA GLU A 141 -18.20 10.05 3.38
C GLU A 141 -17.28 8.84 3.15
N ILE A 142 -17.84 7.64 2.95
CA ILE A 142 -17.04 6.44 2.72
C ILE A 142 -16.51 6.46 1.29
N GLN A 143 -15.19 6.51 1.15
CA GLN A 143 -14.49 6.54 -0.13
C GLN A 143 -13.71 5.24 -0.34
N PRO A 144 -14.10 4.42 -1.32
CA PRO A 144 -13.32 3.25 -1.72
C PRO A 144 -11.99 3.66 -2.33
N GLU A 145 -10.91 3.00 -1.92
CA GLU A 145 -9.57 3.24 -2.45
C GLU A 145 -9.00 1.99 -3.12
N LEU A 146 -8.27 2.17 -4.22
CA LEU A 146 -7.55 1.07 -4.84
C LEU A 146 -6.24 0.80 -4.11
N ALA A 147 -6.06 -0.45 -3.66
CA ALA A 147 -4.78 -0.88 -3.13
C ALA A 147 -3.67 -0.74 -4.20
N PRO A 148 -2.41 -0.49 -3.79
CA PRO A 148 -1.27 -0.53 -4.70
C PRO A 148 -1.20 -1.82 -5.53
N ILE A 149 -0.60 -1.74 -6.71
CA ILE A 149 -0.33 -2.93 -7.53
C ILE A 149 0.69 -3.79 -6.79
N SER A 150 0.30 -5.00 -6.41
CA SER A 150 1.17 -5.93 -5.70
C SER A 150 0.94 -7.35 -6.20
N SER A 151 2.04 -8.06 -6.40
CA SER A 151 2.09 -9.49 -6.68
C SER A 151 1.81 -10.31 -5.42
N ILE A 152 1.28 -11.53 -5.56
CA ILE A 152 1.22 -12.50 -4.45
C ILE A 152 2.64 -12.90 -4.02
N MET A 153 3.58 -12.93 -4.97
CA MET A 153 5.02 -13.18 -4.74
C MET A 153 5.81 -11.89 -4.46
N GLY A 154 5.12 -10.76 -4.32
CA GLY A 154 5.74 -9.42 -4.17
C GLY A 154 6.36 -9.15 -2.80
N GLU A 155 6.25 -10.09 -1.85
CA GLU A 155 6.91 -9.99 -0.55
C GLU A 155 8.38 -10.40 -0.66
N ILE A 156 9.24 -9.43 -0.97
CA ILE A 156 10.65 -9.65 -1.27
C ILE A 156 11.58 -9.54 -0.06
N MET A 157 11.16 -8.84 1.00
CA MET A 157 12.01 -8.55 2.15
C MET A 157 11.18 -8.35 3.42
N LEU A 158 11.56 -9.07 4.48
CA LEU A 158 11.05 -8.87 5.83
C LEU A 158 12.16 -8.27 6.71
N ILE A 159 11.88 -7.15 7.36
CA ILE A 159 12.83 -6.45 8.23
C ILE A 159 12.28 -6.49 9.65
N GLY A 160 13.02 -7.13 10.56
CA GLY A 160 12.75 -7.08 11.99
C GLY A 160 13.42 -5.87 12.63
N LEU A 161 12.65 -5.07 13.35
CA LEU A 161 13.17 -3.96 14.15
C LEU A 161 13.04 -4.32 15.62
N THR A 162 14.15 -4.28 16.34
CA THR A 162 14.19 -4.57 17.78
C THR A 162 14.68 -3.33 18.51
N PRO A 163 13.96 -2.87 19.53
CA PRO A 163 14.44 -1.76 20.36
C PRO A 163 15.66 -2.21 21.17
N ILE A 164 16.62 -1.31 21.35
CA ILE A 164 17.81 -1.58 22.15
C ILE A 164 17.56 -1.07 23.57
N TYR A 165 17.19 -1.96 24.49
CA TYR A 165 17.12 -1.69 25.93
C TYR A 165 17.37 -2.98 26.74
N ASP A 166 17.74 -2.84 28.01
CA ASP A 166 17.97 -3.97 28.92
C ASP A 166 16.64 -4.44 29.52
N GLU A 167 16.17 -5.64 29.15
CA GLU A 167 14.90 -6.19 29.63
C GLU A 167 14.83 -6.34 31.15
N SER A 168 15.97 -6.41 31.84
CA SER A 168 16.04 -6.65 33.28
C SER A 168 15.93 -5.38 34.15
N GLU A 169 16.24 -4.21 33.58
CA GLU A 169 16.23 -2.92 34.30
C GLU A 169 15.12 -1.97 33.83
N THR A 170 14.37 -2.34 32.78
CA THR A 170 13.39 -1.46 32.13
C THR A 170 11.98 -1.64 32.70
N ASN A 171 11.38 -0.56 33.20
CA ASN A 171 9.98 -0.55 33.64
C ASN A 171 9.01 -0.76 32.46
N VAL A 172 7.78 -1.21 32.74
CA VAL A 172 6.74 -1.43 31.72
C VAL A 172 6.51 -0.18 30.87
N GLU A 173 6.40 1.01 31.49
CA GLU A 173 6.21 2.28 30.77
C GLU A 173 7.37 2.62 29.81
N GLN A 174 8.61 2.33 30.20
CA GLN A 174 9.78 2.60 29.37
C GLN A 174 9.83 1.65 28.16
N LYS A 175 9.41 0.40 28.35
CA LYS A 175 9.26 -0.58 27.26
C LYS A 175 8.19 -0.15 26.27
N GLU A 176 7.04 0.32 26.75
CA GLU A 176 5.96 0.84 25.89
C GLU A 176 6.42 2.07 25.10
N ALA A 177 7.09 3.02 25.77
CA ALA A 177 7.64 4.20 25.12
C ALA A 177 8.64 3.84 24.00
N ALA A 178 9.55 2.90 24.25
CA ALA A 178 10.50 2.42 23.24
C ALA A 178 9.80 1.76 22.04
N LEU A 179 8.74 1.00 22.26
CA LEU A 179 7.96 0.38 21.18
C LEU A 179 7.15 1.41 20.37
N MET A 180 6.64 2.46 21.02
CA MET A 180 5.97 3.57 20.33
C MET A 180 6.94 4.37 19.47
N GLU A 181 8.13 4.66 19.97
CA GLU A 181 9.18 5.36 19.23
C GLU A 181 9.67 4.52 18.04
N LEU A 182 9.93 3.23 18.27
CA LEU A 182 10.38 2.32 17.22
C LEU A 182 9.36 2.22 16.08
N GLN A 183 8.07 2.08 16.41
CA GLN A 183 7.04 2.01 15.39
C GLN A 183 6.86 3.35 14.66
N SER A 184 7.02 4.47 15.38
CA SER A 184 7.01 5.81 14.77
C SER A 184 8.18 5.98 13.79
N PHE A 185 9.38 5.57 14.18
CA PHE A 185 10.57 5.56 13.31
C PHE A 185 10.37 4.65 12.10
N ALA A 186 9.84 3.44 12.30
CA ALA A 186 9.54 2.51 11.22
C ALA A 186 8.59 3.11 10.18
N ARG A 187 7.49 3.72 10.62
CA ARG A 187 6.44 4.27 9.76
C ARG A 187 6.82 5.61 9.10
N TRP A 188 7.43 6.53 9.85
CA TRP A 188 7.69 7.87 9.36
C TRP A 188 9.03 8.01 8.66
N GLU A 189 9.99 7.13 8.92
CA GLU A 189 11.33 7.21 8.35
C GLU A 189 11.69 6.02 7.47
N ILE A 190 11.64 4.79 8.01
CA ILE A 190 12.04 3.59 7.24
C ILE A 190 11.10 3.34 6.06
N GLU A 191 9.78 3.34 6.31
CA GLU A 191 8.76 3.08 5.29
C GLU A 191 8.93 4.03 4.10
N ARG A 192 9.09 5.33 4.37
CA ARG A 192 9.27 6.37 3.33
C ARG A 192 10.55 6.18 2.55
N ARG A 193 11.65 5.81 3.22
CA ARG A 193 12.94 5.56 2.56
C ARG A 193 12.86 4.34 1.64
N ILE A 194 12.22 3.25 2.08
CA ILE A 194 12.08 2.05 1.25
C ILE A 194 11.11 2.29 0.08
N LEU A 195 9.99 2.98 0.32
CA LEU A 195 9.05 3.37 -0.74
C LEU A 195 9.67 4.28 -1.81
N SER A 196 10.76 4.99 -1.49
CA SER A 196 11.46 5.82 -2.48
C SER A 196 12.28 5.03 -3.51
N ILE A 197 12.50 3.73 -3.27
CA ILE A 197 13.27 2.87 -4.16
C ILE A 197 12.39 2.47 -5.38
N PRO A 198 12.84 2.71 -6.62
CA PRO A 198 12.10 2.31 -7.80
C PRO A 198 11.79 0.81 -7.82
N GLY A 199 10.53 0.46 -8.09
CA GLY A 199 10.05 -0.92 -8.10
C GLY A 199 9.38 -1.37 -6.80
N VAL A 200 9.51 -0.62 -5.70
CA VAL A 200 8.76 -0.90 -4.47
C VAL A 200 7.37 -0.30 -4.58
N SER A 201 6.34 -1.13 -4.53
CA SER A 201 4.93 -0.67 -4.61
C SER A 201 4.26 -0.45 -3.25
N ARG A 202 4.69 -1.19 -2.21
CA ARG A 202 4.12 -1.12 -0.87
C ARG A 202 5.15 -1.53 0.18
N VAL A 203 5.13 -0.85 1.32
CA VAL A 203 5.83 -1.25 2.54
C VAL A 203 4.78 -1.31 3.65
N THR A 204 4.77 -2.40 4.42
CA THR A 204 3.78 -2.60 5.48
C THR A 204 4.49 -2.71 6.82
N VAL A 205 4.17 -1.82 7.76
CA VAL A 205 4.69 -1.86 9.14
C VAL A 205 3.72 -2.68 9.99
N ILE A 206 4.22 -3.77 10.59
CA ILE A 206 3.46 -4.72 11.41
C ILE A 206 4.02 -4.71 12.84
N GLY A 207 3.15 -4.81 13.84
CA GLY A 207 3.51 -4.82 15.27
C GLY A 207 3.88 -3.44 15.81
N GLY A 208 4.42 -3.41 17.03
CA GLY A 208 4.73 -2.18 17.77
C GLY A 208 3.49 -1.51 18.38
N MET A 209 3.66 -0.29 18.90
CA MET A 209 2.58 0.44 19.59
C MET A 209 2.29 1.77 18.90
N PRO A 210 1.14 1.93 18.20
CA PRO A 210 0.84 3.18 17.51
C PRO A 210 0.67 4.29 18.51
N LYS A 211 1.55 5.30 18.42
CA LYS A 211 1.48 6.48 19.28
C LYS A 211 0.17 7.23 19.00
N GLN A 212 -0.69 7.32 20.02
CA GLN A 212 -1.95 8.06 19.94
C GLN A 212 -2.04 9.06 21.11
N TYR A 213 -2.44 10.28 20.80
CA TYR A 213 -2.83 11.26 21.82
C TYR A 213 -4.25 10.94 22.27
N GLN A 214 -4.40 10.60 23.54
CA GLN A 214 -5.66 10.17 24.13
C GLN A 214 -6.14 11.21 25.15
N MET A 215 -7.34 11.74 24.93
CA MET A 215 -8.00 12.67 25.82
C MET A 215 -8.97 11.90 26.70
N MET A 216 -8.55 11.56 27.92
CA MET A 216 -9.35 10.73 28.83
C MET A 216 -10.21 11.59 29.75
N LEU A 217 -11.53 11.51 29.58
CA LEU A 217 -12.50 12.17 30.45
C LEU A 217 -12.61 11.45 31.80
N LYS A 218 -12.71 12.21 32.89
CA LYS A 218 -13.00 11.69 34.23
C LYS A 218 -14.50 11.87 34.52
N PRO A 219 -15.30 10.79 34.60
CA PRO A 219 -16.76 10.89 34.76
C PRO A 219 -17.19 11.73 35.97
N ASP A 220 -16.48 11.61 37.08
CA ASP A 220 -16.79 12.35 38.32
C ASP A 220 -16.56 13.85 38.18
N ALA A 221 -15.50 14.24 37.48
CA ALA A 221 -15.21 15.65 37.20
C ALA A 221 -16.20 16.20 36.18
N PHE A 222 -16.49 15.44 35.12
CA PHE A 222 -17.41 15.82 34.06
C PHE A 222 -18.86 16.02 34.54
N SER A 223 -19.36 15.15 35.43
CA SER A 223 -20.75 15.20 35.91
C SER A 223 -21.09 16.48 36.69
N GLY A 224 -20.09 17.23 37.17
CA GLY A 224 -20.26 18.53 37.84
C GLY A 224 -20.37 19.72 36.88
N HIS A 225 -20.28 19.51 35.57
CA HIS A 225 -20.34 20.55 34.55
C HIS A 225 -21.56 20.33 33.62
N ASP A 226 -22.29 21.40 33.31
CA ASP A 226 -23.43 21.39 32.37
C ASP A 226 -22.99 21.26 30.89
N LEU A 227 -21.94 20.49 30.61
CA LEU A 227 -21.42 20.27 29.27
C LEU A 227 -21.84 18.89 28.76
N SER A 228 -22.23 18.83 27.50
CA SER A 228 -22.49 17.55 26.83
C SER A 228 -21.19 16.95 26.30
N ILE A 229 -21.12 15.62 26.21
CA ILE A 229 -20.00 14.93 25.55
C ILE A 229 -19.89 15.41 24.09
N GLN A 230 -21.02 15.62 23.41
CA GLN A 230 -21.05 16.11 22.03
C GLN A 230 -20.42 17.50 21.89
N SER A 231 -20.70 18.43 22.81
CA SER A 231 -20.10 19.77 22.79
C SER A 231 -18.59 19.73 23.04
N ILE A 232 -18.12 18.81 23.89
CA ILE A 232 -16.69 18.60 24.10
C ILE A 232 -16.05 18.07 22.83
N TYR A 233 -16.66 17.06 22.21
CA TYR A 233 -16.18 16.51 20.94
C TYR A 233 -16.07 17.60 19.87
N GLN A 234 -17.11 18.40 19.66
CA GLN A 234 -17.09 19.49 18.68
C GLN A 234 -16.01 20.52 18.98
N SER A 235 -15.84 20.90 20.26
CA SER A 235 -14.82 21.86 20.66
C SER A 235 -13.41 21.32 20.41
N LEU A 236 -13.20 20.02 20.64
CA LEU A 236 -11.93 19.34 20.41
C LEU A 236 -11.65 19.08 18.93
N ASP A 237 -12.68 18.87 18.12
CA ASP A 237 -12.57 18.72 16.66
C ASP A 237 -12.09 20.02 16.00
N ASP A 238 -12.53 21.17 16.52
CA ASP A 238 -12.06 22.48 16.05
C ASP A 238 -10.59 22.79 16.46
N ILE A 239 -10.03 22.04 17.41
CA ILE A 239 -8.66 22.22 17.91
C ILE A 239 -7.67 21.45 17.02
N GLY A 240 -6.52 22.07 16.72
CA GLY A 240 -5.48 21.43 15.89
C GLY A 240 -5.41 21.97 14.46
N HIS A 241 -6.40 22.76 14.04
CA HIS A 241 -6.44 23.32 12.70
C HIS A 241 -5.61 24.60 12.57
N ASN A 242 -4.68 24.62 11.61
CA ASN A 242 -3.99 25.85 11.22
C ASN A 242 -4.88 26.65 10.27
N THR A 243 -5.03 27.95 10.52
CA THR A 243 -5.80 28.86 9.66
C THR A 243 -4.92 29.95 9.06
N GLY A 244 -5.27 30.42 7.86
CA GLY A 244 -4.57 31.50 7.17
C GLY A 244 -5.21 32.84 7.46
N GLY A 245 -4.40 33.86 7.75
CA GLY A 245 -4.83 35.25 7.94
C GLY A 245 -4.61 36.14 6.71
N GLY A 246 -4.26 35.56 5.56
CA GLY A 246 -3.88 36.28 4.36
C GLY A 246 -2.48 36.88 4.47
N PHE A 247 -2.31 38.10 3.94
CA PHE A 247 -1.04 38.81 3.98
C PHE A 247 -1.26 40.29 4.32
N SER A 248 -0.23 40.91 4.88
CA SER A 248 -0.19 42.33 5.17
C SER A 248 1.02 42.94 4.45
N ILE A 249 0.79 44.02 3.72
CA ILE A 249 1.87 44.74 3.02
C ILE A 249 2.37 45.84 3.94
N GLN A 250 3.62 45.74 4.38
CA GLN A 250 4.32 46.77 5.14
C GLN A 250 5.68 47.05 4.48
N ASN A 251 6.04 48.33 4.32
CA ASN A 251 7.33 48.74 3.74
C ASN A 251 7.64 48.06 2.40
N ASN A 252 6.64 47.93 1.53
CA ASN A 252 6.79 47.26 0.23
C ASN A 252 7.21 45.77 0.31
N GLN A 253 6.97 45.13 1.47
CA GLN A 253 7.13 43.71 1.72
C GLN A 253 5.80 43.07 2.10
N GLU A 254 5.55 41.87 1.60
CA GLU A 254 4.37 41.09 1.91
C GLU A 254 4.66 40.13 3.07
N ILE A 255 3.98 40.35 4.20
CA ILE A 255 4.11 39.52 5.41
C ILE A 255 2.90 38.61 5.47
N MET A 256 3.14 37.30 5.37
CA MET A 256 2.09 36.29 5.49
C MET A 256 1.65 36.15 6.95
N ILE A 257 0.34 36.23 7.18
CA ILE A 257 -0.26 36.02 8.50
C ILE A 257 -0.77 34.58 8.54
N ARG A 258 -0.30 33.81 9.52
CA ARG A 258 -0.73 32.43 9.75
C ARG A 258 -1.02 32.19 11.23
N ASN A 259 -2.12 31.53 11.51
CA ASN A 259 -2.44 31.01 12.83
C ASN A 259 -1.91 29.57 12.93
N ILE A 260 -1.20 29.28 14.02
CA ILE A 260 -0.68 27.95 14.32
C ILE A 260 -1.56 27.39 15.44
N GLY A 261 -2.47 26.49 15.06
CA GLY A 261 -3.35 25.77 15.98
C GLY A 261 -2.96 24.30 16.16
N ALA A 262 -1.98 23.80 15.40
CA ALA A 262 -1.48 22.43 15.50
C ALA A 262 -0.89 22.13 16.89
N VAL A 263 -1.26 20.98 17.44
CA VAL A 263 -0.85 20.54 18.77
C VAL A 263 0.26 19.50 18.66
N TYR A 264 1.37 19.73 19.39
CA TYR A 264 2.54 18.85 19.36
C TYR A 264 2.76 18.10 20.68
N ASP A 265 2.27 18.68 21.78
CA ASP A 265 2.47 18.15 23.12
C ASP A 265 1.12 17.85 23.82
N PRO A 266 1.02 16.77 24.62
CA PRO A 266 -0.21 16.48 25.37
C PRO A 266 -0.59 17.59 26.34
N SER A 267 0.37 18.34 26.89
CA SER A 267 0.09 19.43 27.82
C SER A 267 -0.61 20.63 27.16
N GLU A 268 -0.51 20.77 25.83
CA GLU A 268 -1.27 21.76 25.06
C GLU A 268 -2.74 21.34 24.97
N LEU A 269 -3.03 20.05 24.80
CA LEU A 269 -4.40 19.50 24.83
C LEU A 269 -5.04 19.69 26.20
N ASP A 270 -4.28 19.53 27.29
CA ASP A 270 -4.78 19.77 28.65
C ASP A 270 -5.20 21.23 28.88
N GLN A 271 -4.58 22.17 28.18
CA GLN A 271 -4.90 23.60 28.26
C GLN A 271 -6.01 24.03 27.31
N ALA A 272 -6.44 23.15 26.43
CA ALA A 272 -7.45 23.44 25.43
C ALA A 272 -8.79 23.80 26.09
N THR A 273 -9.44 24.82 25.54
CA THR A 273 -10.72 25.30 26.06
C THR A 273 -11.84 24.45 25.47
N VAL A 274 -12.65 23.83 26.34
CA VAL A 274 -13.69 22.87 25.95
C VAL A 274 -15.11 23.37 26.22
N GLY A 275 -15.22 24.59 26.74
CA GLY A 275 -16.49 25.25 27.01
C GLY A 275 -16.31 26.48 27.89
N TYR A 276 -17.42 27.13 28.21
CA TYR A 276 -17.47 28.28 29.12
C TYR A 276 -18.46 28.02 30.23
N ARG A 277 -18.11 28.41 31.46
CA ARG A 277 -19.00 28.39 32.61
C ARG A 277 -19.12 29.80 33.16
N ALA A 278 -20.31 30.39 33.08
CA ALA A 278 -20.56 31.75 33.59
C ALA A 278 -19.52 32.79 33.09
N GLY A 279 -19.03 32.64 31.86
CA GLY A 279 -18.01 33.50 31.25
C GLY A 279 -16.55 33.10 31.52
N VAL A 280 -16.28 32.09 32.35
CA VAL A 280 -14.92 31.56 32.59
C VAL A 280 -14.64 30.40 31.63
N PRO A 281 -13.51 30.40 30.89
CA PRO A 281 -13.14 29.29 30.01
C PRO A 281 -12.80 28.05 30.84
N LEU A 282 -13.42 26.92 30.50
CA LEU A 282 -13.15 25.62 31.09
C LEU A 282 -12.06 24.92 30.28
N LYS A 283 -10.96 24.55 30.94
CA LYS A 283 -9.85 23.81 30.30
C LYS A 283 -10.07 22.30 30.38
N PHE A 284 -9.56 21.55 29.40
CA PHE A 284 -9.70 20.09 29.37
C PHE A 284 -9.14 19.41 30.63
N ARG A 285 -8.02 19.89 31.18
CA ARG A 285 -7.42 19.38 32.43
C ARG A 285 -8.37 19.34 33.65
N GLU A 286 -9.44 20.15 33.62
CA GLU A 286 -10.41 20.24 34.72
C GLU A 286 -11.44 19.10 34.65
N ILE A 287 -11.66 18.55 33.46
CA ILE A 287 -12.64 17.48 33.19
C ILE A 287 -11.99 16.15 32.78
N GLY A 288 -10.69 16.15 32.49
CA GLY A 288 -9.96 15.01 31.95
C GLY A 288 -8.46 15.16 32.07
N ALA A 289 -7.73 14.26 31.40
CA ALA A 289 -6.28 14.35 31.25
C ALA A 289 -5.88 13.82 29.86
N ALA A 290 -5.05 14.60 29.16
CA ALA A 290 -4.42 14.18 27.92
C ALA A 290 -3.17 13.35 28.23
N ARG A 291 -3.04 12.20 27.57
CA ARG A 291 -1.88 11.31 27.72
C ARG A 291 -1.47 10.74 26.37
N ILE A 292 -0.22 10.35 26.27
CA ILE A 292 0.24 9.52 25.15
C ILE A 292 -0.08 8.07 25.53
N GLY A 293 -0.83 7.40 24.67
CA GLY A 293 -1.17 5.99 24.82
C GLY A 293 -0.92 5.21 23.52
N THR A 294 -1.16 3.91 23.60
CA THR A 294 -1.20 3.05 22.40
C THR A 294 -2.57 3.16 21.75
N GLY A 295 -2.60 3.37 20.44
CA GLY A 295 -3.77 3.10 19.63
C GLY A 295 -4.07 1.60 19.55
N ILE A 296 -5.11 1.27 18.81
CA ILE A 296 -5.53 -0.12 18.60
C ILE A 296 -4.37 -0.88 17.94
N ARG A 297 -3.84 -1.88 18.64
CA ARG A 297 -2.80 -2.75 18.11
C ARG A 297 -3.39 -3.65 17.03
N ARG A 298 -2.75 -3.67 15.86
CA ARG A 298 -3.14 -4.54 14.74
C ARG A 298 -1.93 -5.39 14.35
N GLY A 299 -2.13 -6.71 14.26
CA GLY A 299 -1.06 -7.65 13.93
C GLY A 299 -0.31 -8.23 15.12
N ASP A 300 -0.78 -8.01 16.35
CA ASP A 300 -0.33 -8.78 17.52
C ASP A 300 -1.04 -10.15 17.46
N ALA A 301 -0.26 -11.20 17.17
CA ALA A 301 -0.64 -12.60 17.30
C ALA A 301 0.07 -13.23 18.49
#